data_AF-A0A9X2IQG9-F1
#
_entry.id   AF-A0A9X2IQG9-F1
#
_cell.length_a   1.000
_cell.length_b   1.000
_cell.length_c   1.000
_cell.angle_alpha   90.00
_cell.angle_beta   90.00
_cell.angle_gamma   90.00
#
_symmetry.space_group_name_H-M   'P 1'
#
loop_
_entity.id
_entity.type
_entity.pdbx_description
1 polymer ?
#
loop_
_entity_poly.entity_id
_entity_poly.type
_entity_poly.pdbx_seq_one_letter_code
_entity_poly.pdbx_strand_id
1 'polypeptide(L)'
;MSQQVIRQEDLTQGDIVERNISKLKGWLENLKISHIISYDDEWEKIDGSSYKESIKIHLEKELVDFLEDFVIQCSTEETDALEDEEVETVEDLLNIKAGSKLINLQERVLETFSLDRKIMPLEVLKVMLEKICEDSSVVFQTVSNLKLEEVAQKEGRILFLLDMNMEETGLSKDVIIDTITSIKQYRKNNFDLAIVYSHENLDSYKHHQSKVTYIEEYMRKNPSVIKGDTEFSKSQFKYLFAYQLWGINKTNQKEELVDSFLQTIEKAAFGYSLHDYLDSRVSLTQQATSELINMPEERFELLLQDSFIEGERFVDILNRTHNSLLKKMEYQRLNSDSNYLNIIKNIISVARTRDELLIDKIGQQQVIKYSKNEIAKKIESGSFKDFSEFNILDYGINSIYENISTGDLFQITLHGEQVPKYAVLISASCDLPLRFPKFVTDSVNRNENSVVLCLYDNIEVERVVHDLKDPKKSEELIWPIKVDENYYVLKPCKQIITLEDKLLDLCSLNLKGIAHLNKNLIKFSRPYKSYHFQKYLEETLEPWIDSIKNIHYYIENATKLGDLKESELLPTLAGLKYNVKMNFEKDEFDLVRIGRLDKELTLKIIQGNISNLSRIGLEKVPFR
;
A
#
# COMPACT_ATOMS: atom_id res chain seq x y z
N MET A 1 11.61 -43.93 15.04
CA MET A 1 10.23 -44.25 14.61
C MET A 1 10.03 -43.64 13.24
N SER A 2 9.49 -44.43 12.33
CA SER A 2 9.53 -44.33 10.86
C SER A 2 9.09 -42.99 10.29
N GLN A 3 10.00 -42.34 9.54
CA GLN A 3 9.68 -41.31 8.56
C GLN A 3 8.97 -41.96 7.37
N GLN A 4 7.68 -41.66 7.18
CA GLN A 4 7.02 -41.84 5.89
C GLN A 4 7.41 -40.66 5.00
N VAL A 5 8.34 -40.90 4.09
CA VAL A 5 8.56 -40.07 2.90
C VAL A 5 7.34 -40.27 2.02
N ILE A 6 6.45 -39.28 1.98
CA ILE A 6 5.37 -39.21 0.99
C ILE A 6 6.06 -39.04 -0.37
N ARG A 7 5.99 -40.08 -1.20
CA ARG A 7 6.40 -40.03 -2.60
C ARG A 7 5.50 -39.02 -3.31
N GLN A 8 6.09 -38.07 -4.05
CA GLN A 8 5.38 -37.37 -5.11
C GLN A 8 4.98 -38.45 -6.14
N GLU A 9 3.69 -38.75 -6.20
CA GLU A 9 3.11 -39.49 -7.33
C GLU A 9 3.17 -38.59 -8.56
N ASP A 10 3.59 -39.15 -9.70
CA ASP A 10 3.53 -38.49 -11.00
C ASP A 10 2.06 -38.24 -11.35
N LEU A 11 1.53 -37.07 -10.97
CA LEU A 11 0.19 -36.62 -11.32
C LEU A 11 0.09 -36.51 -12.84
N THR A 12 -0.88 -37.18 -13.45
CA THR A 12 -1.15 -37.03 -14.87
C THR A 12 -1.74 -35.64 -15.15
N GLN A 13 -1.62 -35.14 -16.37
CA GLN A 13 -2.13 -33.82 -16.76
C GLN A 13 -3.65 -33.70 -16.53
N GLY A 14 -4.40 -34.80 -16.65
CA GLY A 14 -5.82 -34.87 -16.29
C GLY A 14 -6.07 -34.68 -14.79
N ASP A 15 -5.24 -35.26 -13.92
CA ASP A 15 -5.37 -35.13 -12.46
C ASP A 15 -5.16 -33.67 -12.00
N ILE A 16 -4.33 -32.91 -12.71
CA ILE A 16 -4.08 -31.48 -12.43
C ILE A 16 -5.32 -30.65 -12.77
N VAL A 17 -5.94 -30.88 -13.94
CA VAL A 17 -7.16 -30.17 -14.37
C VAL A 17 -8.31 -30.42 -13.40
N GLU A 18 -8.52 -31.68 -12.99
CA GLU A 18 -9.60 -32.01 -12.06
C GLU A 18 -9.39 -31.42 -10.67
N ARG A 19 -8.12 -31.40 -10.22
CA ARG A 19 -7.75 -30.71 -8.97
C ARG A 19 -8.02 -29.21 -9.06
N ASN A 20 -7.70 -28.55 -10.18
CA ASN A 20 -7.91 -27.12 -10.34
C ASN A 20 -9.40 -26.77 -10.50
N ILE A 21 -10.18 -27.60 -11.18
CA ILE A 21 -11.66 -27.51 -11.20
C ILE A 21 -12.22 -27.63 -9.77
N SER A 22 -11.72 -28.57 -8.97
CA SER A 22 -12.18 -28.73 -7.57
C SER A 22 -11.84 -27.49 -6.72
N LYS A 23 -10.68 -26.89 -6.92
CA LYS A 23 -10.32 -25.62 -6.28
C LYS A 23 -11.21 -24.47 -6.74
N LEU A 24 -11.55 -24.41 -8.02
CA LEU A 24 -12.49 -23.43 -8.57
C LEU A 24 -13.87 -23.56 -7.91
N LYS A 25 -14.40 -24.78 -7.79
CA LYS A 25 -15.66 -25.05 -7.05
C LYS A 25 -15.57 -24.51 -5.62
N GLY A 26 -14.49 -24.82 -4.91
CA GLY A 26 -14.25 -24.30 -3.55
C GLY A 26 -14.21 -22.77 -3.48
N TRP A 27 -13.62 -22.09 -4.47
CA TRP A 27 -13.66 -20.63 -4.56
C TRP A 27 -15.08 -20.10 -4.80
N LEU A 28 -15.84 -20.67 -5.72
CA LEU A 28 -17.21 -20.25 -5.99
C LEU A 28 -18.11 -20.40 -4.75
N GLU A 29 -17.99 -21.51 -4.04
CA GLU A 29 -18.71 -21.78 -2.79
C GLU A 29 -18.31 -20.81 -1.67
N ASN A 30 -17.00 -20.62 -1.44
CA ASN A 30 -16.50 -19.70 -0.41
C ASN A 30 -16.93 -18.25 -0.67
N LEU A 31 -16.97 -17.85 -1.94
CA LEU A 31 -17.43 -16.53 -2.37
C LEU A 31 -18.96 -16.41 -2.37
N LYS A 32 -19.68 -17.52 -2.15
CA LYS A 32 -21.15 -17.64 -2.24
C LYS A 32 -21.69 -17.18 -3.59
N ILE A 33 -20.97 -17.49 -4.66
CA ILE A 33 -21.43 -17.26 -6.03
C ILE A 33 -22.59 -18.20 -6.29
N SER A 34 -23.70 -17.61 -6.72
CA SER A 34 -24.96 -18.30 -7.00
C SER A 34 -25.27 -18.36 -8.48
N HIS A 35 -24.74 -17.41 -9.25
CA HIS A 35 -24.96 -17.30 -10.67
C HIS A 35 -23.65 -16.95 -11.38
N ILE A 36 -23.44 -17.55 -12.55
CA ILE A 36 -22.39 -17.17 -13.49
C ILE A 36 -23.11 -16.72 -14.76
N ILE A 37 -22.86 -15.49 -15.20
CA ILE A 37 -23.47 -14.92 -16.41
C ILE A 37 -22.35 -14.59 -17.37
N SER A 38 -22.29 -15.30 -18.50
CA SER A 38 -21.42 -14.94 -19.61
C SER A 38 -22.21 -14.06 -20.58
N TYR A 39 -21.74 -12.82 -20.74
CA TYR A 39 -22.30 -11.83 -21.63
C TYR A 39 -21.38 -11.64 -22.84
N ASP A 40 -21.85 -12.09 -24.00
CA ASP A 40 -21.12 -12.11 -25.27
C ASP A 40 -22.14 -12.20 -26.44
N ASP A 41 -22.05 -11.31 -27.43
CA ASP A 41 -22.96 -11.31 -28.59
C ASP A 41 -22.78 -12.58 -29.46
N GLU A 42 -21.60 -13.21 -29.40
CA GLU A 42 -21.30 -14.43 -30.13
C GLU A 42 -22.10 -15.65 -29.61
N TRP A 43 -22.73 -15.59 -28.42
CA TRP A 43 -23.63 -16.65 -27.95
C TRP A 43 -24.82 -16.89 -28.87
N GLU A 44 -25.34 -15.86 -29.56
CA GLU A 44 -26.41 -16.02 -30.56
C GLU A 44 -25.93 -16.77 -31.83
N LYS A 45 -24.64 -16.69 -32.14
CA LYS A 45 -24.02 -17.32 -33.32
C LYS A 45 -23.89 -18.84 -33.12
N ILE A 46 -23.79 -19.31 -31.87
CA ILE A 46 -23.78 -20.74 -31.50
C ILE A 46 -25.14 -21.40 -31.77
N ASP A 47 -26.25 -20.64 -31.67
CA ASP A 47 -27.60 -21.12 -31.97
C ASP A 47 -27.94 -21.12 -33.49
N GLY A 48 -26.93 -20.92 -34.35
CA GLY A 48 -26.92 -21.37 -35.75
C GLY A 48 -27.61 -20.48 -36.79
N SER A 49 -28.12 -19.30 -36.43
CA SER A 49 -29.00 -18.51 -37.30
C SER A 49 -28.38 -17.30 -38.03
N SER A 50 -27.17 -16.81 -37.69
CA SER A 50 -26.63 -15.56 -38.28
C SER A 50 -25.41 -15.70 -39.22
N TYR A 51 -24.79 -16.88 -39.29
CA TYR A 51 -23.50 -17.07 -39.98
C TYR A 51 -23.50 -16.82 -41.50
N LYS A 52 -24.61 -17.14 -42.17
CA LYS A 52 -24.69 -17.02 -43.64
C LYS A 52 -24.70 -15.55 -44.10
N GLU A 53 -25.09 -14.63 -43.23
CA GLU A 53 -25.17 -13.20 -43.54
C GLU A 53 -23.84 -12.48 -43.27
N SER A 54 -23.06 -12.89 -42.26
CA SER A 54 -21.76 -12.29 -41.95
C SER A 54 -20.64 -12.65 -42.94
N ILE A 55 -20.63 -13.88 -43.47
CA ILE A 55 -19.63 -14.28 -44.49
C ILE A 55 -19.79 -13.46 -45.77
N LYS A 56 -21.03 -13.18 -46.19
CA LYS A 56 -21.32 -12.45 -47.43
C LYS A 56 -20.63 -11.09 -47.48
N ILE A 57 -20.57 -10.39 -46.35
CA ILE A 57 -19.94 -9.08 -46.23
C ILE A 57 -18.42 -9.15 -46.45
N HIS A 58 -17.79 -10.26 -46.07
CA HIS A 58 -16.35 -10.46 -46.20
C HIS A 58 -15.91 -11.05 -47.54
N LEU A 59 -16.80 -11.76 -48.24
CA LEU A 59 -16.50 -12.32 -49.58
C LEU A 59 -16.28 -11.22 -50.62
N GLU A 60 -17.06 -10.12 -50.52
CA GLU A 60 -16.99 -8.98 -51.46
C GLU A 60 -15.89 -7.96 -51.10
N LYS A 61 -15.11 -8.19 -50.03
CA LYS A 61 -14.08 -7.24 -49.57
C LYS A 61 -12.81 -7.36 -50.41
N GLU A 62 -12.13 -6.22 -50.65
CA GLU A 62 -10.79 -6.20 -51.25
C GLU A 62 -9.83 -7.03 -50.39
N LEU A 63 -9.05 -7.89 -51.05
CA LEU A 63 -8.22 -8.88 -50.36
C LEU A 63 -7.16 -8.21 -49.47
N VAL A 64 -6.59 -7.08 -49.91
CA VAL A 64 -5.57 -6.34 -49.15
C VAL A 64 -6.14 -5.85 -47.81
N ASP A 65 -7.30 -5.21 -47.83
CA ASP A 65 -7.97 -4.73 -46.62
C ASP A 65 -8.39 -5.89 -45.70
N PHE A 66 -8.75 -7.04 -46.27
CA PHE A 66 -9.08 -8.24 -45.49
C PHE A 66 -7.84 -8.83 -44.81
N LEU A 67 -6.71 -8.94 -45.53
CA LEU A 67 -5.46 -9.45 -44.97
C LEU A 67 -4.92 -8.53 -43.87
N GLU A 68 -5.09 -7.22 -43.98
CA GLU A 68 -4.73 -6.25 -42.93
C GLU A 68 -5.62 -6.38 -41.69
N ASP A 69 -6.95 -6.43 -41.86
CA ASP A 69 -7.92 -6.58 -40.75
C ASP A 69 -7.65 -7.82 -39.89
N PHE A 70 -7.25 -8.93 -40.55
CA PHE A 70 -7.02 -10.22 -39.90
C PHE A 70 -5.54 -10.54 -39.68
N VAL A 71 -4.64 -9.59 -39.98
CA VAL A 71 -3.18 -9.69 -39.80
C VAL A 71 -2.60 -10.97 -40.42
N ILE A 72 -3.04 -11.29 -41.64
CA ILE A 72 -2.58 -12.46 -42.38
C ILE A 72 -1.33 -12.07 -43.19
N GLN A 73 -0.19 -12.67 -42.86
CA GLN A 73 1.06 -12.39 -43.57
C GLN A 73 1.09 -13.11 -44.92
N CYS A 74 1.47 -12.38 -45.97
CA CYS A 74 1.81 -12.93 -47.27
C CYS A 74 3.33 -13.05 -47.40
N SER A 75 3.77 -14.21 -47.86
CA SER A 75 5.14 -14.37 -48.35
C SER A 75 5.32 -13.65 -49.69
N THR A 76 6.56 -13.32 -50.04
CA THR A 76 6.87 -12.68 -51.33
C THR A 76 6.38 -13.51 -52.52
N GLU A 77 6.43 -14.84 -52.43
CA GLU A 77 5.94 -15.72 -53.50
C GLU A 77 4.41 -15.72 -53.63
N GLU A 78 3.68 -15.47 -52.53
CA GLU A 78 2.22 -15.34 -52.54
C GLU A 78 1.81 -13.96 -53.05
N THR A 79 2.53 -12.89 -52.69
CA THR A 79 2.27 -11.54 -53.21
C THR A 79 2.47 -11.46 -54.73
N ASP A 80 3.57 -12.04 -55.23
CA ASP A 80 3.84 -12.10 -56.68
C ASP A 80 2.74 -12.92 -57.40
N ALA A 81 2.26 -14.00 -56.78
CA ALA A 81 1.21 -14.85 -57.35
C ALA A 81 -0.19 -14.19 -57.31
N LEU A 82 -0.47 -13.30 -56.36
CA LEU A 82 -1.71 -12.52 -56.31
C LEU A 82 -1.80 -11.54 -57.48
N GLU A 83 -0.68 -10.90 -57.83
CA GLU A 83 -0.58 -10.01 -59.00
C GLU A 83 -0.67 -10.81 -60.31
N ASP A 84 0.03 -11.94 -60.41
CA ASP A 84 0.05 -12.78 -61.61
C ASP A 84 -1.30 -13.46 -61.92
N GLU A 85 -2.10 -13.79 -60.90
CA GLU A 85 -3.42 -14.45 -61.04
C GLU A 85 -4.60 -13.46 -61.00
N GLU A 86 -4.36 -12.14 -60.97
CA GLU A 86 -5.36 -11.05 -60.92
C GLU A 86 -6.40 -11.22 -59.79
N VAL A 87 -5.94 -11.56 -58.58
CA VAL A 87 -6.81 -11.85 -57.42
C VAL A 87 -7.01 -10.57 -56.60
N GLU A 88 -8.18 -9.93 -56.72
CA GLU A 88 -8.46 -8.64 -56.08
C GLU A 88 -9.36 -8.76 -54.84
N THR A 89 -10.26 -9.75 -54.79
CA THR A 89 -11.20 -9.95 -53.68
C THR A 89 -10.98 -11.27 -52.93
N VAL A 90 -11.59 -11.37 -51.75
CA VAL A 90 -11.56 -12.62 -50.98
C VAL A 90 -12.28 -13.75 -51.70
N GLU A 91 -13.37 -13.46 -52.42
CA GLU A 91 -14.08 -14.45 -53.24
C GLU A 91 -13.20 -15.00 -54.39
N ASP A 92 -12.37 -14.15 -55.00
CA ASP A 92 -11.45 -14.57 -56.06
C ASP A 92 -10.42 -15.57 -55.52
N LEU A 93 -9.83 -15.28 -54.35
CA LEU A 93 -8.87 -16.17 -53.68
C LEU A 93 -9.50 -17.53 -53.32
N LEU A 94 -10.75 -17.53 -52.88
CA LEU A 94 -11.47 -18.74 -52.48
C LEU A 94 -11.85 -19.63 -53.67
N ASN A 95 -11.93 -19.08 -54.89
CA ASN A 95 -12.30 -19.82 -56.10
C ASN A 95 -11.09 -20.37 -56.89
N ILE A 96 -9.87 -20.21 -56.37
CA ILE A 96 -8.64 -20.69 -57.01
C ILE A 96 -8.60 -22.22 -57.08
N LYS A 97 -8.07 -22.73 -58.20
CA LYS A 97 -8.00 -24.18 -58.48
C LYS A 97 -6.89 -24.86 -57.68
N ALA A 98 -7.14 -26.13 -57.33
CA ALA A 98 -6.15 -27.00 -56.72
C ALA A 98 -4.88 -27.09 -57.58
N GLY A 99 -3.77 -26.58 -57.05
CA GLY A 99 -2.44 -26.51 -57.67
C GLY A 99 -1.81 -25.12 -57.75
N SER A 100 -2.54 -24.04 -57.41
CA SER A 100 -1.99 -22.68 -57.34
C SER A 100 -0.98 -22.50 -56.20
N LYS A 101 -0.05 -21.55 -56.37
CA LYS A 101 0.86 -21.10 -55.31
C LYS A 101 0.11 -20.40 -54.17
N LEU A 102 -1.12 -19.97 -54.42
CA LEU A 102 -1.99 -19.29 -53.46
C LEU A 102 -2.79 -20.24 -52.56
N ILE A 103 -2.66 -21.56 -52.71
CA ILE A 103 -3.39 -22.53 -51.88
C ILE A 103 -3.10 -22.33 -50.38
N ASN A 104 -1.84 -22.09 -50.00
CA ASN A 104 -1.50 -21.89 -48.59
C ASN A 104 -2.16 -20.61 -48.03
N LEU A 105 -2.25 -19.55 -48.83
CA LEU A 105 -2.94 -18.32 -48.46
C LEU A 105 -4.46 -18.54 -48.40
N GLN A 106 -5.02 -19.26 -49.37
CA GLN A 106 -6.42 -19.68 -49.43
C GLN A 106 -6.80 -20.50 -48.19
N GLU A 107 -5.95 -21.44 -47.75
CA GLU A 107 -6.15 -22.22 -46.52
C GLU A 107 -6.12 -21.30 -45.28
N ARG A 108 -5.16 -20.37 -45.18
CA ARG A 108 -5.10 -19.41 -44.05
C ARG A 108 -6.32 -18.48 -44.01
N VAL A 109 -6.82 -18.05 -45.16
CA VAL A 109 -8.04 -17.24 -45.28
C VAL A 109 -9.28 -18.07 -44.95
N LEU A 110 -9.39 -19.31 -45.44
CA LEU A 110 -10.46 -20.24 -45.07
C LEU A 110 -10.48 -20.54 -43.57
N GLU A 111 -9.31 -20.64 -42.93
CA GLU A 111 -9.20 -20.78 -41.48
C GLU A 111 -9.79 -19.58 -40.72
N THR A 112 -9.71 -18.36 -41.26
CA THR A 112 -10.35 -17.18 -40.63
C THR A 112 -11.87 -17.21 -40.74
N PHE A 113 -12.41 -17.85 -41.77
CA PHE A 113 -13.84 -18.09 -41.94
C PHE A 113 -14.36 -19.29 -41.15
N SER A 114 -13.47 -20.13 -40.59
CA SER A 114 -13.89 -21.25 -39.77
C SER A 114 -14.56 -20.75 -38.48
N LEU A 115 -15.90 -20.83 -38.43
CA LEU A 115 -16.70 -20.66 -37.21
C LEU A 115 -16.11 -21.42 -36.02
N ASP A 116 -15.54 -22.59 -36.31
CA ASP A 116 -14.91 -23.45 -35.33
C ASP A 116 -13.88 -22.66 -34.51
N ARG A 117 -13.04 -21.79 -35.08
CA ARG A 117 -12.03 -21.06 -34.26
C ARG A 117 -12.61 -20.02 -33.29
N LYS A 118 -13.74 -19.36 -33.61
CA LYS A 118 -14.38 -18.34 -32.75
C LYS A 118 -15.39 -18.96 -31.77
N ILE A 119 -16.07 -20.04 -32.18
CA ILE A 119 -17.03 -20.76 -31.34
C ILE A 119 -16.34 -21.71 -30.35
N MET A 120 -15.26 -22.40 -30.75
CA MET A 120 -14.55 -23.36 -29.89
C MET A 120 -14.13 -22.80 -28.52
N PRO A 121 -13.61 -21.56 -28.37
CA PRO A 121 -13.31 -21.01 -27.05
C PRO A 121 -14.55 -20.89 -26.16
N LEU A 122 -15.69 -20.44 -26.71
CA LEU A 122 -16.96 -20.33 -25.99
C LEU A 122 -17.56 -21.70 -25.67
N GLU A 123 -17.43 -22.69 -26.55
CA GLU A 123 -17.81 -24.08 -26.27
C GLU A 123 -16.95 -24.69 -25.16
N VAL A 124 -15.63 -24.47 -25.20
CA VAL A 124 -14.70 -24.91 -24.16
C VAL A 124 -15.04 -24.24 -22.82
N LEU A 125 -15.35 -22.94 -22.82
CA LEU A 125 -15.84 -22.22 -21.64
C LEU A 125 -17.15 -22.80 -21.12
N LYS A 126 -18.13 -23.03 -22.00
CA LYS A 126 -19.44 -23.60 -21.66
C LYS A 126 -19.28 -24.96 -21.01
N VAL A 127 -18.57 -25.88 -21.64
CA VAL A 127 -18.32 -27.23 -21.12
C VAL A 127 -17.57 -27.17 -19.78
N MET A 128 -16.59 -26.29 -19.64
CA MET A 128 -15.86 -26.10 -18.37
C MET A 128 -16.79 -25.60 -17.26
N LEU A 129 -17.58 -24.56 -17.51
CA LEU A 129 -18.49 -23.96 -16.53
C LEU A 129 -19.65 -24.90 -16.18
N GLU A 130 -20.19 -25.64 -17.14
CA GLU A 130 -21.19 -26.68 -16.89
C GLU A 130 -20.62 -27.77 -15.98
N LYS A 131 -19.39 -28.26 -16.22
CA LYS A 131 -18.71 -29.23 -15.33
C LYS A 131 -18.42 -28.66 -13.93
N ILE A 132 -18.12 -27.36 -13.85
CA ILE A 132 -17.93 -26.67 -12.57
C ILE A 132 -19.26 -26.57 -11.81
N CYS A 133 -20.35 -26.28 -12.52
CA CYS A 133 -21.68 -26.13 -11.94
C CYS A 133 -22.35 -27.48 -11.65
N GLU A 134 -21.90 -28.56 -12.27
CA GLU A 134 -22.32 -29.94 -11.99
C GLU A 134 -22.15 -30.25 -10.50
N ASP A 135 -23.23 -30.72 -9.86
CA ASP A 135 -23.36 -30.96 -8.41
C ASP A 135 -23.27 -29.73 -7.49
N SER A 136 -23.32 -28.51 -8.04
CA SER A 136 -23.34 -27.26 -7.27
C SER A 136 -24.71 -26.57 -7.33
N SER A 137 -24.96 -25.65 -6.40
CA SER A 137 -26.15 -24.78 -6.45
C SER A 137 -25.99 -23.57 -7.40
N VAL A 138 -24.93 -23.53 -8.20
CA VAL A 138 -24.59 -22.39 -9.06
C VAL A 138 -25.32 -22.52 -10.40
N VAL A 139 -25.99 -21.44 -10.82
CA VAL A 139 -26.71 -21.38 -12.11
C VAL A 139 -25.83 -20.68 -13.13
N PHE A 140 -25.43 -21.40 -14.18
CA PHE A 140 -24.73 -20.83 -15.33
C PHE A 140 -25.71 -20.39 -16.41
N GLN A 141 -25.51 -19.20 -16.96
CA GLN A 141 -26.31 -18.61 -18.04
C GLN A 141 -25.43 -17.92 -19.06
N THR A 142 -25.78 -18.11 -20.34
CA THR A 142 -25.19 -17.43 -21.49
C THR A 142 -26.20 -16.41 -22.01
N VAL A 143 -25.78 -15.16 -22.20
CA VAL A 143 -26.64 -14.08 -22.67
C VAL A 143 -25.94 -13.28 -23.76
N SER A 144 -26.67 -12.96 -24.82
CA SER A 144 -26.24 -12.08 -25.92
C SER A 144 -26.69 -10.63 -25.73
N ASN A 145 -27.67 -10.41 -24.85
CA ASN A 145 -28.14 -9.09 -24.48
C ASN A 145 -28.44 -9.04 -22.98
N LEU A 146 -27.70 -8.20 -22.24
CA LEU A 146 -27.79 -8.12 -20.79
C LEU A 146 -28.92 -7.17 -20.36
N LYS A 147 -30.06 -7.75 -19.98
CA LYS A 147 -31.17 -7.01 -19.36
C LYS A 147 -30.91 -6.76 -17.88
N LEU A 148 -30.53 -5.54 -17.54
CA LEU A 148 -30.15 -5.15 -16.16
C LEU A 148 -31.31 -5.32 -15.17
N GLU A 149 -32.57 -5.20 -15.61
CA GLU A 149 -33.75 -5.41 -14.75
C GLU A 149 -33.91 -6.87 -14.32
N GLU A 150 -33.65 -7.81 -15.22
CA GLU A 150 -33.69 -9.25 -14.93
C GLU A 150 -32.52 -9.65 -14.03
N VAL A 151 -31.34 -9.09 -14.32
CA VAL A 151 -30.14 -9.26 -13.50
C VAL A 151 -30.35 -8.69 -12.10
N ALA A 152 -31.05 -7.56 -11.93
CA ALA A 152 -31.31 -6.95 -10.63
C ALA A 152 -32.15 -7.83 -9.67
N GLN A 153 -32.98 -8.72 -10.22
CA GLN A 153 -33.90 -9.56 -9.43
C GLN A 153 -33.24 -10.84 -8.88
N LYS A 154 -32.05 -11.21 -9.38
CA LYS A 154 -31.36 -12.44 -8.96
C LYS A 154 -30.77 -12.30 -7.55
N GLU A 155 -31.13 -13.21 -6.65
CA GLU A 155 -30.53 -13.30 -5.32
C GLU A 155 -29.13 -13.94 -5.36
N GLY A 156 -28.29 -13.56 -4.39
CA GLY A 156 -26.91 -14.06 -4.27
C GLY A 156 -25.90 -13.29 -5.10
N ARG A 157 -24.62 -13.68 -4.97
CA ARG A 157 -23.49 -13.07 -5.69
C ARG A 157 -23.42 -13.61 -7.11
N ILE A 158 -23.13 -12.73 -8.06
CA ILE A 158 -22.99 -13.05 -9.48
C ILE A 158 -21.55 -12.87 -9.93
N LEU A 159 -21.06 -13.81 -10.74
CA LEU A 159 -19.84 -13.66 -11.52
C LEU A 159 -20.23 -13.36 -12.98
N PHE A 160 -19.85 -12.18 -13.46
CA PHE A 160 -20.01 -11.75 -14.84
C PHE A 160 -18.74 -12.04 -15.64
N LEU A 161 -18.90 -12.69 -16.79
CA LEU A 161 -17.86 -12.79 -17.81
C LEU A 161 -18.26 -11.87 -18.95
N LEU A 162 -17.47 -10.82 -19.21
CA LEU A 162 -17.83 -9.74 -20.13
C LEU A 162 -16.89 -9.76 -21.34
N ASP A 163 -17.43 -9.88 -22.54
CA ASP A 163 -16.64 -9.65 -23.75
C ASP A 163 -16.40 -8.14 -23.98
N MET A 164 -15.25 -7.79 -24.55
CA MET A 164 -14.89 -6.38 -24.81
C MET A 164 -15.52 -5.82 -26.08
N ASN A 165 -15.90 -6.70 -27.01
CA ASN A 165 -16.27 -6.34 -28.38
C ASN A 165 -17.78 -6.36 -28.63
N MET A 166 -18.57 -6.34 -27.55
CA MET A 166 -20.03 -6.36 -27.68
C MET A 166 -20.55 -5.06 -28.31
N GLU A 167 -21.65 -5.19 -29.06
CA GLU A 167 -22.34 -4.04 -29.65
C GLU A 167 -22.84 -3.08 -28.53
N GLU A 168 -22.66 -1.78 -28.76
CA GLU A 168 -22.68 -0.70 -27.73
C GLU A 168 -23.82 -0.80 -26.71
N THR A 169 -23.49 -0.97 -25.42
CA THR A 169 -24.40 -0.84 -24.28
C THR A 169 -24.39 0.57 -23.68
N GLY A 170 -24.63 1.61 -24.48
CA GLY A 170 -24.82 2.97 -23.95
C GLY A 170 -24.35 4.12 -24.85
N LEU A 171 -24.25 5.32 -24.25
CA LEU A 171 -23.80 6.54 -24.92
C LEU A 171 -22.27 6.63 -25.09
N SER A 172 -21.53 5.71 -24.49
CA SER A 172 -20.06 5.67 -24.46
C SER A 172 -19.55 4.43 -25.18
N LYS A 173 -18.38 4.55 -25.83
CA LYS A 173 -17.77 3.47 -26.62
C LYS A 173 -17.15 2.34 -25.80
N ASP A 174 -17.08 2.46 -24.47
CA ASP A 174 -16.39 1.48 -23.61
C ASP A 174 -17.40 0.63 -22.83
N VAL A 175 -17.65 -0.56 -23.37
CA VAL A 175 -18.63 -1.52 -22.86
C VAL A 175 -18.29 -2.02 -21.46
N ILE A 176 -17.00 -2.14 -21.11
CA ILE A 176 -16.58 -2.77 -19.85
C ILE A 176 -16.84 -1.86 -18.66
N ILE A 177 -16.35 -0.62 -18.70
CA ILE A 177 -16.51 0.32 -17.59
C ILE A 177 -17.99 0.69 -17.41
N ASP A 178 -18.71 0.88 -18.52
CA ASP A 178 -20.14 1.21 -18.49
C ASP A 178 -20.96 0.06 -17.91
N THR A 179 -20.68 -1.18 -18.30
CA THR A 179 -21.41 -2.36 -17.80
C THR A 179 -21.17 -2.56 -16.30
N ILE A 180 -19.91 -2.50 -15.83
CA ILE A 180 -19.60 -2.65 -14.40
C ILE A 180 -20.25 -1.53 -13.57
N THR A 181 -20.20 -0.29 -14.06
CA THR A 181 -20.81 0.86 -13.39
C THR A 181 -22.33 0.73 -13.34
N SER A 182 -22.95 0.28 -14.43
CA SER A 182 -24.39 0.05 -14.50
C SER A 182 -24.83 -1.08 -13.57
N ILE A 183 -24.13 -2.22 -13.54
CA ILE A 183 -24.42 -3.33 -12.62
C ILE A 183 -24.47 -2.83 -11.17
N LYS A 184 -23.48 -2.02 -10.74
CA LYS A 184 -23.44 -1.44 -9.39
C LYS A 184 -24.58 -0.46 -9.10
N GLN A 185 -25.10 0.23 -10.10
CA GLN A 185 -26.23 1.14 -9.91
C GLN A 185 -27.54 0.37 -9.74
N TYR A 186 -27.75 -0.69 -10.52
CA TYR A 186 -28.99 -1.47 -10.52
C TYR A 186 -29.04 -2.55 -9.42
N ARG A 187 -27.88 -3.11 -9.01
CA ARG A 187 -27.82 -4.15 -7.98
C ARG A 187 -27.36 -3.60 -6.63
N LYS A 188 -28.12 -3.93 -5.59
CA LYS A 188 -27.80 -3.62 -4.19
C LYS A 188 -26.76 -4.57 -3.57
N ASN A 189 -26.40 -5.64 -4.26
CA ASN A 189 -25.40 -6.60 -3.79
C ASN A 189 -24.00 -6.11 -4.17
N ASN A 190 -23.19 -5.75 -3.17
CA ASN A 190 -21.91 -5.09 -3.42
C ASN A 190 -20.79 -6.05 -3.85
N PHE A 191 -21.00 -7.37 -3.74
CA PHE A 191 -19.91 -8.33 -3.89
C PHE A 191 -19.82 -8.96 -5.28
N ASP A 192 -20.65 -8.57 -6.24
CA ASP A 192 -20.60 -9.12 -7.59
C ASP A 192 -19.20 -8.93 -8.20
N LEU A 193 -18.79 -9.89 -9.03
CA LEU A 193 -17.49 -9.91 -9.69
C LEU A 193 -17.69 -9.78 -11.19
N ALA A 194 -16.86 -9.01 -11.86
CA ALA A 194 -16.75 -9.03 -13.31
C ALA A 194 -15.33 -9.39 -13.73
N ILE A 195 -15.22 -10.26 -14.73
CA ILE A 195 -13.99 -10.64 -15.40
C ILE A 195 -14.20 -10.43 -16.90
N VAL A 196 -13.26 -9.74 -17.53
CA VAL A 196 -13.24 -9.54 -18.96
C VAL A 196 -12.76 -10.82 -19.64
N TYR A 197 -13.48 -11.29 -20.66
CA TYR A 197 -13.16 -12.51 -21.41
C TYR A 197 -13.16 -12.20 -22.90
N SER A 198 -11.99 -12.00 -23.49
CA SER A 198 -11.86 -11.47 -24.86
C SER A 198 -10.73 -12.14 -25.65
N HIS A 199 -10.82 -12.08 -26.98
CA HIS A 199 -9.74 -12.44 -27.91
C HIS A 199 -8.67 -11.34 -28.05
N GLU A 200 -8.97 -10.12 -27.59
CA GLU A 200 -8.08 -8.97 -27.70
C GLU A 200 -6.87 -9.05 -26.77
N ASN A 201 -5.90 -8.18 -27.01
CA ASN A 201 -4.75 -8.04 -26.12
C ASN A 201 -5.16 -7.40 -24.78
N LEU A 202 -5.18 -8.22 -23.72
CA LEU A 202 -5.52 -7.79 -22.35
C LEU A 202 -4.36 -7.17 -21.57
N ASP A 203 -3.32 -6.63 -22.22
CA ASP A 203 -2.20 -5.93 -21.57
C ASP A 203 -2.65 -4.80 -20.62
N SER A 204 -3.74 -4.11 -20.99
CA SER A 204 -4.39 -3.07 -20.17
C SER A 204 -4.89 -3.59 -18.81
N TYR A 205 -5.09 -4.91 -18.66
CA TYR A 205 -5.63 -5.54 -17.45
C TYR A 205 -4.56 -6.27 -16.61
N LYS A 206 -3.29 -6.30 -17.05
CA LYS A 206 -2.23 -7.07 -16.37
C LYS A 206 -1.67 -6.38 -15.12
N HIS A 207 -1.40 -5.08 -15.19
CA HIS A 207 -0.74 -4.32 -14.13
C HIS A 207 -1.61 -3.17 -13.64
N HIS A 208 -1.44 -2.76 -12.38
CA HIS A 208 -2.24 -1.66 -11.82
C HIS A 208 -2.06 -0.37 -12.63
N GLN A 209 -0.84 -0.05 -13.06
CA GLN A 209 -0.57 1.14 -13.86
C GLN A 209 -1.27 1.10 -15.24
N SER A 210 -1.27 -0.04 -15.93
CA SER A 210 -1.94 -0.15 -17.23
C SER A 210 -3.46 -0.03 -17.10
N LYS A 211 -4.04 -0.59 -16.03
CA LYS A 211 -5.46 -0.42 -15.69
C LYS A 211 -5.80 1.05 -15.43
N VAL A 212 -4.96 1.75 -14.69
CA VAL A 212 -5.12 3.18 -14.39
C VAL A 212 -5.09 4.00 -15.68
N THR A 213 -4.13 3.76 -16.58
CA THR A 213 -4.05 4.45 -17.89
C THR A 213 -5.31 4.23 -18.72
N TYR A 214 -5.81 2.99 -18.78
CA TYR A 214 -7.06 2.67 -19.47
C TYR A 214 -8.27 3.45 -18.91
N ILE A 215 -8.39 3.54 -17.58
CA ILE A 215 -9.45 4.32 -16.93
C ILE A 215 -9.28 5.83 -17.19
N GLU A 216 -8.05 6.35 -17.20
CA GLU A 216 -7.79 7.77 -17.52
C GLU A 216 -8.24 8.12 -18.95
N GLU A 217 -7.97 7.24 -19.91
CA GLU A 217 -8.42 7.44 -21.29
C GLU A 217 -9.94 7.44 -21.40
N TYR A 218 -10.61 6.55 -20.69
CA TYR A 218 -12.07 6.52 -20.59
C TYR A 218 -12.61 7.82 -19.97
N MET A 219 -12.06 8.28 -18.84
CA MET A 219 -12.48 9.52 -18.19
C MET A 219 -12.26 10.74 -19.08
N ARG A 220 -11.19 10.76 -19.89
CA ARG A 220 -10.93 11.83 -20.86
C ARG A 220 -11.97 11.87 -21.97
N LYS A 221 -12.44 10.71 -22.43
CA LYS A 221 -13.49 10.58 -23.45
C LYS A 221 -14.89 10.86 -22.87
N ASN A 222 -15.09 10.59 -21.57
CA ASN A 222 -16.37 10.69 -20.87
C ASN A 222 -16.29 11.54 -19.59
N PRO A 223 -16.12 12.87 -19.69
CA PRO A 223 -15.91 13.75 -18.53
C PRO A 223 -17.10 13.81 -17.56
N SER A 224 -18.31 13.44 -17.99
CA SER A 224 -19.54 13.49 -17.20
C SER A 224 -19.76 12.28 -16.28
N VAL A 225 -18.89 11.26 -16.31
CA VAL A 225 -19.05 10.01 -15.53
C VAL A 225 -18.97 10.26 -14.03
N ILE A 226 -18.20 11.27 -13.60
CA ILE A 226 -17.99 11.54 -12.17
C ILE A 226 -18.91 12.65 -11.70
N LYS A 227 -19.86 12.31 -10.83
CA LYS A 227 -20.73 13.26 -10.13
C LYS A 227 -19.95 13.92 -8.98
N GLY A 228 -19.16 14.94 -9.29
CA GLY A 228 -18.40 15.73 -8.32
C GLY A 228 -17.05 16.15 -8.90
N ASP A 229 -16.82 17.45 -9.01
CA ASP A 229 -15.75 18.01 -9.83
C ASP A 229 -14.44 18.28 -9.06
N THR A 230 -14.15 17.48 -8.02
CA THR A 230 -12.91 17.61 -7.25
C THR A 230 -11.83 16.67 -7.78
N GLU A 231 -10.57 17.07 -7.68
CA GLU A 231 -9.43 16.21 -8.03
C GLU A 231 -9.40 14.92 -7.18
N PHE A 232 -9.91 15.01 -5.94
CA PHE A 232 -10.04 13.89 -5.03
C PHE A 232 -11.04 12.82 -5.52
N SER A 233 -12.23 13.20 -5.98
CA SER A 233 -13.22 12.22 -6.49
C SER A 233 -12.72 11.54 -7.77
N LYS A 234 -12.05 12.30 -8.64
CA LYS A 234 -11.41 11.78 -9.87
C LYS A 234 -10.33 10.75 -9.53
N SER A 235 -9.46 11.07 -8.58
CA SER A 235 -8.42 10.15 -8.11
C SER A 235 -9.00 8.91 -7.43
N GLN A 236 -10.01 9.07 -6.57
CA GLN A 236 -10.69 7.96 -5.90
C GLN A 236 -11.28 6.99 -6.93
N PHE A 237 -12.05 7.48 -7.90
CA PHE A 237 -12.62 6.62 -8.94
C PHE A 237 -11.51 5.89 -9.72
N LYS A 238 -10.52 6.62 -10.22
CA LYS A 238 -9.43 6.08 -11.03
C LYS A 238 -8.66 4.94 -10.34
N TYR A 239 -8.20 5.16 -9.12
CA TYR A 239 -7.35 4.19 -8.43
C TYR A 239 -8.14 3.05 -7.78
N LEU A 240 -9.37 3.31 -7.30
CA LEU A 240 -10.20 2.24 -6.73
C LEU A 240 -10.74 1.32 -7.83
N PHE A 241 -11.24 1.87 -8.94
CA PHE A 241 -11.85 1.07 -10.01
C PHE A 241 -10.84 0.13 -10.68
N ALA A 242 -9.55 0.49 -10.71
CA ALA A 242 -8.48 -0.38 -11.20
C ALA A 242 -8.40 -1.74 -10.46
N TYR A 243 -8.88 -1.85 -9.21
CA TYR A 243 -8.94 -3.13 -8.50
C TYR A 243 -10.05 -4.07 -9.00
N GLN A 244 -10.94 -3.60 -9.87
CA GLN A 244 -12.08 -4.34 -10.39
C GLN A 244 -11.90 -4.81 -11.83
N LEU A 245 -10.85 -4.32 -12.50
CA LEU A 245 -10.52 -4.69 -13.87
C LEU A 245 -9.62 -5.92 -13.88
N TRP A 246 -10.14 -7.04 -14.36
CA TRP A 246 -9.41 -8.31 -14.51
C TRP A 246 -9.82 -8.97 -15.82
N GLY A 247 -8.88 -9.63 -16.48
CA GLY A 247 -9.11 -10.19 -17.81
C GLY A 247 -8.53 -11.59 -17.99
N ILE A 248 -9.19 -12.39 -18.82
CA ILE A 248 -8.79 -13.73 -19.27
C ILE A 248 -8.88 -13.75 -20.80
N ASN A 249 -7.83 -14.24 -21.46
CA ASN A 249 -7.86 -14.43 -22.91
C ASN A 249 -8.74 -15.64 -23.27
N LYS A 250 -9.52 -15.50 -24.34
CA LYS A 250 -10.22 -16.63 -24.99
C LYS A 250 -9.19 -17.64 -25.51
N THR A 251 -9.34 -18.91 -25.14
CA THR A 251 -8.44 -20.02 -25.56
C THR A 251 -9.24 -21.28 -25.86
N ASN A 252 -8.72 -22.09 -26.79
CA ASN A 252 -9.27 -23.39 -27.16
C ASN A 252 -8.72 -24.53 -26.29
N GLN A 253 -7.73 -24.22 -25.45
CA GLN A 253 -7.09 -25.21 -24.58
C GLN A 253 -7.77 -25.21 -23.21
N LYS A 254 -8.40 -26.34 -22.86
CA LYS A 254 -9.13 -26.50 -21.61
C LYS A 254 -8.23 -26.32 -20.39
N GLU A 255 -7.02 -26.86 -20.44
CA GLU A 255 -6.03 -26.80 -19.37
C GLU A 255 -5.64 -25.34 -19.08
N GLU A 256 -5.31 -24.60 -20.13
CA GLU A 256 -4.93 -23.18 -20.06
C GLU A 256 -6.09 -22.31 -19.53
N LEU A 257 -7.32 -22.59 -19.97
CA LEU A 257 -8.50 -21.88 -19.51
C LEU A 257 -8.75 -22.08 -18.02
N VAL A 258 -8.73 -23.33 -17.54
CA VAL A 258 -8.94 -23.67 -16.12
C VAL A 258 -7.90 -22.98 -15.23
N ASP A 259 -6.63 -23.02 -15.62
CA ASP A 259 -5.55 -22.40 -14.86
C ASP A 259 -5.66 -20.87 -14.85
N SER A 260 -5.93 -20.26 -16.00
CA SER A 260 -6.12 -18.82 -16.13
C SER A 260 -7.32 -18.32 -15.33
N PHE A 261 -8.43 -19.08 -15.33
CA PHE A 261 -9.63 -18.77 -14.59
C PHE A 261 -9.40 -18.85 -13.08
N LEU A 262 -8.72 -19.90 -12.60
CA LEU A 262 -8.40 -20.06 -11.18
C LEU A 262 -7.51 -18.92 -10.66
N GLN A 263 -6.49 -18.54 -11.41
CA GLN A 263 -5.62 -17.42 -11.01
C GLN A 263 -6.36 -16.08 -11.05
N THR A 264 -7.24 -15.89 -12.03
CA THR A 264 -7.92 -14.61 -12.22
C THR A 264 -9.06 -14.44 -11.23
N ILE A 265 -9.84 -15.48 -10.92
CA ILE A 265 -10.92 -15.39 -9.92
C ILE A 265 -10.35 -15.11 -8.52
N GLU A 266 -9.19 -15.69 -8.16
CA GLU A 266 -8.49 -15.37 -6.90
C GLU A 266 -8.16 -13.86 -6.83
N LYS A 267 -7.50 -13.35 -7.88
CA LYS A 267 -7.09 -11.95 -7.95
C LYS A 267 -8.29 -11.00 -7.99
N ALA A 268 -9.33 -11.36 -8.76
CA ALA A 268 -10.56 -10.59 -8.87
C ALA A 268 -11.32 -10.54 -7.55
N ALA A 269 -11.52 -11.70 -6.90
CA ALA A 269 -12.16 -11.76 -5.60
C ALA A 269 -11.44 -10.88 -4.57
N PHE A 270 -10.11 -10.94 -4.51
CA PHE A 270 -9.32 -10.09 -3.62
C PHE A 270 -9.41 -8.60 -4.01
N GLY A 271 -9.29 -8.29 -5.30
CA GLY A 271 -9.37 -6.92 -5.83
C GLY A 271 -10.70 -6.24 -5.54
N TYR A 272 -11.83 -6.88 -5.85
CA TYR A 272 -13.17 -6.35 -5.53
C TYR A 272 -13.39 -6.18 -4.02
N SER A 273 -12.99 -7.17 -3.22
CA SER A 273 -13.13 -7.08 -1.76
C SER A 273 -12.28 -5.94 -1.17
N LEU A 274 -11.10 -5.71 -1.73
CA LEU A 274 -10.23 -4.59 -1.37
C LEU A 274 -10.83 -3.24 -1.80
N HIS A 275 -11.38 -3.15 -3.01
CA HIS A 275 -12.12 -1.97 -3.47
C HIS A 275 -13.21 -1.58 -2.47
N ASP A 276 -14.10 -2.52 -2.11
CA ASP A 276 -15.25 -2.23 -1.24
C ASP A 276 -14.83 -1.83 0.17
N TYR A 277 -13.79 -2.47 0.70
CA TYR A 277 -13.21 -2.12 1.98
C TYR A 277 -12.63 -0.70 1.96
N LEU A 278 -11.79 -0.38 0.97
CA LEU A 278 -11.16 0.93 0.86
C LEU A 278 -12.19 2.04 0.66
N ASP A 279 -13.18 1.84 -0.20
CA ASP A 279 -14.27 2.81 -0.42
C ASP A 279 -15.06 3.06 0.87
N SER A 280 -15.38 2.00 1.62
CA SER A 280 -16.03 2.17 2.93
C SER A 280 -15.14 2.86 3.96
N ARG A 281 -13.82 2.66 3.93
CA ARG A 281 -12.88 3.38 4.81
C ARG A 281 -12.81 4.86 4.47
N VAL A 282 -12.82 5.23 3.19
CA VAL A 282 -12.89 6.64 2.76
C VAL A 282 -14.16 7.30 3.31
N SER A 283 -15.30 6.63 3.16
CA SER A 283 -16.59 7.11 3.67
C SER A 283 -16.59 7.33 5.20
N LEU A 284 -16.02 6.38 5.97
CA LEU A 284 -15.89 6.51 7.43
C LEU A 284 -15.03 7.71 7.83
N THR A 285 -13.91 7.92 7.13
CA THR A 285 -13.02 9.06 7.39
C THR A 285 -13.72 10.38 7.12
N GLN A 286 -14.45 10.50 6.01
CA GLN A 286 -15.23 11.70 5.70
C GLN A 286 -16.31 11.98 6.75
N GLN A 287 -16.99 10.95 7.24
CA GLN A 287 -18.00 11.09 8.30
C GLN A 287 -17.38 11.53 9.63
N ALA A 288 -16.26 10.93 10.05
CA ALA A 288 -15.57 11.33 11.28
C ALA A 288 -15.07 12.77 11.22
N THR A 289 -14.57 13.21 10.04
CA THR A 289 -14.19 14.61 9.83
C THR A 289 -15.41 15.54 9.89
N SER A 290 -16.54 15.15 9.30
CA SER A 290 -17.79 15.92 9.38
C SER A 290 -18.31 16.05 10.81
N GLU A 291 -18.28 14.97 11.61
CA GLU A 291 -18.64 15.00 13.03
C GLU A 291 -17.72 15.92 13.83
N LEU A 292 -16.41 15.95 13.52
CA LEU A 292 -15.47 16.88 14.15
C LEU A 292 -15.81 18.33 13.79
N ILE A 293 -16.12 18.62 12.52
CA ILE A 293 -16.55 19.95 12.06
C ILE A 293 -17.84 20.39 12.76
N ASN A 294 -18.77 19.46 13.00
CA ASN A 294 -20.05 19.73 13.65
C ASN A 294 -19.96 19.77 15.19
N MET A 295 -18.78 19.61 15.80
CA MET A 295 -18.64 19.80 17.24
C MET A 295 -18.91 21.27 17.62
N PRO A 296 -19.73 21.52 18.64
CA PRO A 296 -20.00 22.88 19.08
C PRO A 296 -18.78 23.50 19.77
N GLU A 297 -18.69 24.83 19.75
CA GLU A 297 -17.54 25.59 20.28
C GLU A 297 -17.26 25.26 21.76
N GLU A 298 -18.29 25.04 22.58
CA GLU A 298 -18.12 24.69 24.00
C GLU A 298 -17.39 23.36 24.20
N ARG A 299 -17.51 22.40 23.26
CA ARG A 299 -16.71 21.17 23.32
C ARG A 299 -15.26 21.42 22.95
N PHE A 300 -15.00 22.30 22.00
CA PHE A 300 -13.63 22.71 21.68
C PHE A 300 -12.98 23.47 22.84
N GLU A 301 -13.75 24.28 23.58
CA GLU A 301 -13.28 24.91 24.81
C GLU A 301 -12.87 23.87 25.87
N LEU A 302 -13.66 22.81 26.07
CA LEU A 302 -13.29 21.72 26.98
C LEU A 302 -12.03 20.99 26.51
N LEU A 303 -11.92 20.66 25.22
CA LEU A 303 -10.71 20.04 24.67
C LEU A 303 -9.48 20.96 24.82
N LEU A 304 -9.67 22.28 24.72
CA LEU A 304 -8.61 23.27 24.93
C LEU A 304 -8.22 23.35 26.41
N GLN A 305 -9.19 23.26 27.32
CA GLN A 305 -8.93 23.16 28.76
C GLN A 305 -8.16 21.88 29.10
N ASP A 306 -8.53 20.74 28.53
CA ASP A 306 -7.79 19.48 28.68
C ASP A 306 -6.35 19.62 28.17
N SER A 307 -6.18 20.24 26.98
CA SER A 307 -4.86 20.56 26.42
C SER A 307 -4.03 21.42 27.35
N PHE A 308 -4.65 22.41 27.99
CA PHE A 308 -3.99 23.24 28.97
C PHE A 308 -3.58 22.42 30.19
N ILE A 309 -4.50 21.68 30.82
CA ILE A 309 -4.21 20.92 32.05
C ILE A 309 -3.09 19.90 31.84
N GLU A 310 -3.12 19.17 30.72
CA GLU A 310 -2.13 18.12 30.44
C GLU A 310 -0.79 18.66 29.93
N GLY A 311 -0.75 19.94 29.54
CA GLY A 311 0.41 20.59 28.92
C GLY A 311 0.66 20.20 27.46
N GLU A 312 -0.30 19.48 26.85
CA GLU A 312 -0.25 18.96 25.48
C GLU A 312 -0.53 20.06 24.44
N ARG A 313 -0.17 19.82 23.17
CA ARG A 313 -0.58 20.71 22.06
C ARG A 313 -2.02 20.40 21.68
N PHE A 314 -2.79 21.45 21.39
CA PHE A 314 -4.20 21.30 21.06
C PHE A 314 -4.42 20.45 19.79
N VAL A 315 -3.54 20.56 18.80
CA VAL A 315 -3.59 19.76 17.56
C VAL A 315 -3.51 18.25 17.85
N ASP A 316 -2.71 17.84 18.83
CA ASP A 316 -2.54 16.42 19.18
C ASP A 316 -3.84 15.87 19.79
N ILE A 317 -4.54 16.70 20.57
CA ILE A 317 -5.87 16.40 21.11
C ILE A 317 -6.92 16.34 20.00
N LEU A 318 -6.87 17.25 19.01
CA LEU A 318 -7.75 17.18 17.83
C LEU A 318 -7.55 15.88 17.05
N ASN A 319 -6.31 15.47 16.81
CA ASN A 319 -5.97 14.21 16.14
C ASN A 319 -6.46 12.99 16.94
N ARG A 320 -6.27 12.97 18.26
CA ARG A 320 -6.79 11.92 19.14
C ARG A 320 -8.33 11.88 19.13
N THR A 321 -8.96 13.04 19.08
CA THR A 321 -10.42 13.18 19.03
C THR A 321 -10.96 12.67 17.69
N HIS A 322 -10.36 13.05 16.57
CA HIS A 322 -10.72 12.53 15.24
C HIS A 322 -10.58 11.01 15.16
N ASN A 323 -9.47 10.46 15.67
CA ASN A 323 -9.28 9.01 15.78
C ASN A 323 -10.34 8.33 16.66
N SER A 324 -10.80 9.01 17.72
CA SER A 324 -11.87 8.50 18.58
C SER A 324 -13.23 8.52 17.88
N LEU A 325 -13.51 9.58 17.10
CA LEU A 325 -14.70 9.67 16.26
C LEU A 325 -14.70 8.59 15.18
N LEU A 326 -13.57 8.37 14.50
CA LEU A 326 -13.38 7.28 13.55
C LEU A 326 -13.77 5.94 14.16
N LYS A 327 -13.21 5.61 15.34
CA LYS A 327 -13.52 4.37 16.06
C LYS A 327 -14.99 4.27 16.48
N LYS A 328 -15.58 5.39 16.93
CA LYS A 328 -17.01 5.46 17.27
C LYS A 328 -17.88 5.18 16.05
N MET A 329 -17.61 5.83 14.92
CA MET A 329 -18.37 5.66 13.67
C MET A 329 -18.25 4.22 13.15
N GLU A 330 -17.04 3.66 13.19
CA GLU A 330 -16.80 2.27 12.83
C GLU A 330 -17.58 1.30 13.72
N TYR A 331 -17.54 1.50 15.04
CA TYR A 331 -18.35 0.71 15.98
C TYR A 331 -19.85 0.83 15.73
N GLN A 332 -20.35 2.03 15.46
CA GLN A 332 -21.76 2.25 15.14
C GLN A 332 -22.14 1.51 13.86
N ARG A 333 -21.37 1.65 12.78
CA ARG A 333 -21.63 0.92 11.52
C ARG A 333 -21.60 -0.59 11.72
N LEU A 334 -20.67 -1.12 12.51
CA LEU A 334 -20.62 -2.57 12.78
C LEU A 334 -21.90 -3.09 13.43
N ASN A 335 -22.57 -2.28 14.25
CA ASN A 335 -23.80 -2.66 14.95
C ASN A 335 -25.08 -2.33 14.17
N SER A 336 -25.09 -1.26 13.38
CA SER A 336 -26.30 -0.74 12.71
C SER A 336 -26.37 -1.02 11.22
N ASP A 337 -25.23 -1.25 10.55
CA ASP A 337 -25.14 -1.43 9.11
C ASP A 337 -24.66 -2.85 8.77
N SER A 338 -25.62 -3.72 8.42
CA SER A 338 -25.34 -5.08 7.99
C SER A 338 -24.43 -5.13 6.76
N ASN A 339 -24.46 -4.11 5.90
CA ASN A 339 -23.64 -4.06 4.70
C ASN A 339 -22.16 -3.84 5.04
N TYR A 340 -21.84 -2.89 5.93
CA TYR A 340 -20.47 -2.68 6.38
C TYR A 340 -19.87 -3.93 7.04
N LEU A 341 -20.63 -4.57 7.92
CA LEU A 341 -20.21 -5.83 8.53
C LEU A 341 -19.97 -6.92 7.48
N ASN A 342 -20.81 -6.99 6.43
CA ASN A 342 -20.64 -7.94 5.34
C ASN A 342 -19.38 -7.63 4.51
N ILE A 343 -19.03 -6.35 4.28
CA ILE A 343 -17.79 -5.97 3.59
C ILE A 343 -16.56 -6.48 4.37
N ILE A 344 -16.52 -6.25 5.69
CA ILE A 344 -15.43 -6.76 6.54
C ILE A 344 -15.39 -8.29 6.52
N LYS A 345 -16.54 -8.94 6.66
CA LYS A 345 -16.61 -10.41 6.61
C LYS A 345 -16.11 -10.95 5.26
N ASN A 346 -16.48 -10.30 4.15
CA ASN A 346 -16.09 -10.70 2.81
C ASN A 346 -14.57 -10.59 2.61
N ILE A 347 -13.94 -9.44 2.93
CA ILE A 347 -12.48 -9.30 2.75
C ILE A 347 -11.70 -10.27 3.64
N ILE A 348 -12.14 -10.51 4.89
CA ILE A 348 -11.52 -11.51 5.77
C ILE A 348 -11.72 -12.92 5.20
N SER A 349 -12.90 -13.24 4.68
CA SER A 349 -13.18 -14.56 4.10
C SER A 349 -12.30 -14.81 2.88
N VAL A 350 -12.19 -13.84 1.98
CA VAL A 350 -11.35 -13.95 0.77
C VAL A 350 -9.87 -14.06 1.14
N ALA A 351 -9.40 -13.29 2.13
CA ALA A 351 -8.04 -13.41 2.63
C ALA A 351 -7.77 -14.82 3.19
N ARG A 352 -8.68 -15.37 4.00
CA ARG A 352 -8.58 -16.72 4.55
C ARG A 352 -8.55 -17.81 3.48
N THR A 353 -9.39 -17.72 2.45
CA THR A 353 -9.34 -18.67 1.33
C THR A 353 -7.98 -18.64 0.61
N ARG A 354 -7.34 -17.47 0.58
CA ARG A 354 -5.99 -17.31 0.03
C ARG A 354 -4.87 -17.80 0.96
N ASP A 355 -5.12 -17.84 2.27
CA ASP A 355 -4.14 -18.28 3.27
C ASP A 355 -3.69 -19.73 3.02
N GLU A 356 -4.56 -20.61 2.53
CA GLU A 356 -4.19 -22.01 2.21
C GLU A 356 -3.06 -22.08 1.17
N LEU A 357 -3.16 -21.28 0.10
CA LEU A 357 -2.12 -21.18 -0.93
C LEU A 357 -0.83 -20.54 -0.40
N LEU A 358 -0.96 -19.59 0.52
CA LEU A 358 0.16 -18.97 1.20
C LEU A 358 0.88 -19.98 2.10
N ILE A 359 0.15 -20.77 2.86
CA ILE A 359 0.69 -21.85 3.71
C ILE A 359 1.44 -22.86 2.85
N ASP A 360 0.88 -23.28 1.71
CA ASP A 360 1.56 -24.18 0.76
C ASP A 360 2.88 -23.57 0.25
N LYS A 361 2.86 -22.30 -0.16
CA LYS A 361 4.06 -21.57 -0.61
C LYS A 361 5.11 -21.45 0.50
N ILE A 362 4.69 -21.15 1.72
CA ILE A 362 5.55 -21.06 2.90
C ILE A 362 6.15 -22.44 3.23
N GLY A 363 5.34 -23.49 3.17
CA GLY A 363 5.73 -24.87 3.45
C GLY A 363 6.81 -25.38 2.49
N GLN A 364 6.72 -25.03 1.21
CA GLN A 364 7.72 -25.37 0.20
C GLN A 364 9.09 -24.72 0.44
N GLN A 365 9.11 -23.52 1.06
CA GLN A 365 10.33 -22.73 1.21
C GLN A 365 10.88 -22.69 2.64
N GLN A 366 10.15 -23.15 3.65
CA GLN A 366 10.34 -22.86 5.08
C GLN A 366 10.07 -21.38 5.42
N VAL A 367 9.35 -21.13 6.53
CA VAL A 367 8.96 -19.78 7.00
C VAL A 367 10.12 -18.80 7.02
N ILE A 368 11.29 -19.21 7.51
CA ILE A 368 12.47 -18.35 7.64
C ILE A 368 12.98 -17.89 6.27
N LYS A 369 13.03 -18.78 5.26
CA LYS A 369 13.51 -18.41 3.93
C LYS A 369 12.44 -17.61 3.18
N TYR A 370 11.17 -17.96 3.36
CA TYR A 370 10.05 -17.19 2.81
C TYR A 370 10.10 -15.74 3.31
N SER A 371 10.21 -15.53 4.63
CA SER A 371 10.34 -14.18 5.21
C SER A 371 11.53 -13.41 4.66
N LYS A 372 12.67 -14.06 4.45
CA LYS A 372 13.86 -13.43 3.86
C LYS A 372 13.63 -13.02 2.40
N ASN A 373 13.07 -13.91 1.60
CA ASN A 373 12.75 -13.64 0.20
C ASN A 373 11.73 -12.51 0.07
N GLU A 374 10.72 -12.48 0.94
CA GLU A 374 9.75 -11.39 0.96
C GLU A 374 10.38 -10.06 1.37
N ILE A 375 11.22 -10.03 2.41
CA ILE A 375 11.96 -8.82 2.80
C ILE A 375 12.86 -8.35 1.64
N ALA A 376 13.62 -9.26 1.02
CA ALA A 376 14.48 -8.94 -0.13
C ALA A 376 13.68 -8.40 -1.31
N LYS A 377 12.57 -9.06 -1.68
CA LYS A 377 11.66 -8.56 -2.73
C LYS A 377 11.09 -7.18 -2.40
N LYS A 378 10.70 -6.93 -1.14
CA LYS A 378 10.18 -5.62 -0.72
C LYS A 378 11.21 -4.52 -0.91
N ILE A 379 12.49 -4.83 -0.65
CA ILE A 379 13.62 -3.93 -0.84
C ILE A 379 13.93 -3.75 -2.34
N GLU A 380 14.13 -4.85 -3.08
CA GLU A 380 14.49 -4.86 -4.51
C GLU A 380 13.42 -4.23 -5.40
N SER A 381 12.15 -4.52 -5.13
CA SER A 381 11.04 -3.96 -5.91
C SER A 381 10.81 -2.47 -5.65
N GLY A 382 11.40 -1.91 -4.59
CA GLY A 382 11.10 -0.55 -4.14
C GLY A 382 9.63 -0.34 -3.75
N SER A 383 8.83 -1.40 -3.60
CA SER A 383 7.36 -1.31 -3.41
C SER A 383 6.95 -0.53 -2.17
N PHE A 384 7.88 -0.34 -1.23
CA PHE A 384 7.68 0.37 0.02
C PHE A 384 8.64 1.56 0.20
N LYS A 385 9.41 1.91 -0.82
CA LYS A 385 10.52 2.88 -0.75
C LYS A 385 10.08 4.26 -0.27
N ASP A 386 8.80 4.60 -0.45
CA ASP A 386 8.25 5.92 -0.18
C ASP A 386 7.28 5.97 1.02
N PHE A 387 7.00 4.84 1.69
CA PHE A 387 6.05 4.82 2.82
C PHE A 387 6.36 3.82 3.95
N SER A 388 7.27 2.84 3.77
CA SER A 388 7.61 1.91 4.88
C SER A 388 8.35 2.58 6.01
N GLU A 389 9.18 3.56 5.71
CA GLU A 389 9.90 4.37 6.69
C GLU A 389 8.92 5.13 7.58
N PHE A 390 7.78 5.57 7.04
CA PHE A 390 6.72 6.27 7.76
C PHE A 390 5.86 5.36 8.63
N ASN A 391 5.89 4.03 8.40
CA ASN A 391 5.25 3.10 9.32
C ASN A 391 6.01 2.97 10.64
N ILE A 392 7.32 3.21 10.62
CA ILE A 392 8.23 2.90 11.72
C ILE A 392 8.66 4.19 12.42
N LEU A 393 8.89 5.25 11.65
CA LEU A 393 9.36 6.53 12.16
C LEU A 393 8.49 7.67 11.59
N ASP A 394 7.94 8.48 12.48
CA ASP A 394 7.30 9.74 12.12
C ASP A 394 8.38 10.82 11.95
N TYR A 395 8.66 11.19 10.70
CA TYR A 395 9.58 12.26 10.31
C TYR A 395 8.95 13.66 10.41
N GLY A 396 7.62 13.74 10.53
CA GLY A 396 6.86 15.00 10.53
C GLY A 396 6.97 15.78 11.84
N ILE A 397 7.32 15.13 12.94
CA ILE A 397 7.32 15.69 14.30
C ILE A 397 8.08 17.02 14.44
N ASN A 398 9.19 17.20 13.72
CA ASN A 398 9.97 18.44 13.77
C ASN A 398 9.25 19.58 13.04
N SER A 399 8.55 19.25 11.95
CA SER A 399 7.80 20.24 11.15
C SER A 399 6.64 20.84 11.92
N ILE A 400 6.07 20.07 12.85
CA ILE A 400 5.01 20.52 13.76
C ILE A 400 5.54 20.96 15.13
N TYR A 401 6.88 21.00 15.31
CA TYR A 401 7.53 21.41 16.56
C TYR A 401 7.03 20.61 17.78
N GLU A 402 6.78 19.31 17.62
CA GLU A 402 6.35 18.47 18.73
C GLU A 402 7.41 18.43 19.83
N ASN A 403 6.97 18.42 21.09
CA ASN A 403 7.86 18.26 22.24
C ASN A 403 8.55 16.89 22.20
N ILE A 404 9.69 16.77 22.87
CA ILE A 404 10.36 15.48 22.99
C ILE A 404 9.48 14.47 23.75
N SER A 405 9.49 13.21 23.34
CA SER A 405 8.83 12.09 24.01
C SER A 405 9.57 10.78 23.78
N THR A 406 9.26 9.78 24.60
CA THR A 406 9.77 8.42 24.47
C THR A 406 9.55 7.88 23.05
N GLY A 407 10.57 7.23 22.50
CA GLY A 407 10.60 6.77 21.11
C GLY A 407 11.21 7.77 20.13
N ASP A 408 11.49 9.01 20.54
CA ASP A 408 12.24 9.95 19.69
C ASP A 408 13.63 9.39 19.36
N LEU A 409 13.96 9.42 18.06
CA LEU A 409 15.22 9.00 17.49
C LEU A 409 16.08 10.23 17.19
N PHE A 410 17.33 10.18 17.64
CA PHE A 410 18.31 11.23 17.46
C PHE A 410 19.56 10.71 16.74
N GLN A 411 20.16 11.57 15.92
CA GLN A 411 21.54 11.45 15.49
C GLN A 411 22.40 12.27 16.46
N ILE A 412 23.43 11.66 17.03
CA ILE A 412 24.25 12.27 18.08
C ILE A 412 25.73 12.01 17.84
N THR A 413 26.55 13.05 17.96
CA THR A 413 28.02 12.90 18.01
C THR A 413 28.47 13.08 19.45
N LEU A 414 28.93 12.00 20.07
CA LEU A 414 29.43 12.04 21.44
C LEU A 414 30.73 12.83 21.54
N HIS A 415 30.97 13.45 22.69
CA HIS A 415 32.23 14.16 22.92
C HIS A 415 33.43 13.21 22.81
N GLY A 416 34.42 13.58 21.99
CA GLY A 416 35.59 12.74 21.70
C GLY A 416 35.40 11.73 20.57
N GLU A 417 34.18 11.53 20.08
CA GLU A 417 33.90 10.69 18.91
C GLU A 417 33.84 11.53 17.62
N GLN A 418 34.18 10.90 16.49
CA GLN A 418 34.14 11.52 15.16
C GLN A 418 32.95 11.06 14.32
N VAL A 419 32.40 9.88 14.64
CA VAL A 419 31.32 9.25 13.88
C VAL A 419 30.02 9.43 14.66
N PRO A 420 28.94 9.93 14.01
CA PRO A 420 27.65 10.05 14.66
C PRO A 420 27.06 8.66 14.93
N LYS A 421 26.41 8.52 16.09
CA LYS A 421 25.58 7.38 16.45
C LYS A 421 24.11 7.75 16.40
N TYR A 422 23.26 6.74 16.44
CA TYR A 422 21.82 6.91 16.55
C TYR A 422 21.39 6.59 17.97
N ALA A 423 20.40 7.30 18.49
CA ALA A 423 20.03 7.25 19.89
C ALA A 423 18.51 7.29 20.03
N VAL A 424 17.91 6.27 20.63
CA VAL A 424 16.46 6.21 20.90
C VAL A 424 16.19 6.59 22.34
N LEU A 425 15.31 7.57 22.55
CA LEU A 425 14.87 8.01 23.86
C LEU A 425 13.96 6.96 24.50
N ILE A 426 14.41 6.42 25.63
CA ILE A 426 13.67 5.47 26.45
C ILE A 426 13.44 6.09 27.83
N SER A 427 12.19 6.07 28.29
CA SER A 427 11.83 6.49 29.64
C SER A 427 10.91 5.47 30.28
N ALA A 428 11.05 5.30 31.60
CA ALA A 428 10.16 4.47 32.39
C ALA A 428 8.78 5.11 32.59
N SER A 429 8.69 6.44 32.51
CA SER A 429 7.45 7.20 32.75
C SER A 429 6.60 7.42 31.48
N CYS A 430 6.94 6.74 30.37
CA CYS A 430 6.24 6.69 29.07
C CYS A 430 6.06 8.03 28.34
N ASP A 431 5.90 9.15 29.04
CA ASP A 431 5.83 10.50 28.48
C ASP A 431 6.64 11.47 29.35
N LEU A 432 7.24 12.46 28.70
CA LEU A 432 7.95 13.56 29.34
C LEU A 432 7.11 14.85 29.22
N PRO A 433 5.94 14.97 29.88
CA PRO A 433 5.12 16.17 29.77
C PRO A 433 5.72 17.33 30.57
N LEU A 434 5.46 18.55 30.11
CA LEU A 434 5.73 19.79 30.85
C LEU A 434 4.47 20.21 31.59
N ARG A 435 4.53 20.27 32.93
CA ARG A 435 3.36 20.58 33.76
C ARG A 435 3.70 21.48 34.94
N PHE A 436 2.67 22.09 35.49
CA PHE A 436 2.74 22.71 36.80
C PHE A 436 2.84 21.64 37.91
N PRO A 437 3.74 21.79 38.89
CA PRO A 437 3.91 20.80 39.97
C PRO A 437 2.71 20.74 40.92
N LYS A 438 2.08 21.88 41.26
CA LYS A 438 0.84 21.93 42.06
C LYS A 438 -0.09 23.07 41.67
N PHE A 439 0.44 24.26 41.41
CA PHE A 439 -0.34 25.45 41.06
C PHE A 439 0.14 26.06 39.75
N VAL A 440 -0.76 26.70 39.01
CA VAL A 440 -0.45 27.40 37.73
C VAL A 440 0.59 28.53 37.91
N THR A 441 0.74 29.03 39.14
CA THR A 441 1.75 30.02 39.51
C THR A 441 3.16 29.44 39.64
N ASP A 442 3.31 28.14 39.83
CA ASP A 442 4.60 27.49 40.02
C ASP A 442 5.40 27.42 38.69
N SER A 443 6.70 27.11 38.77
CA SER A 443 7.55 26.93 37.60
C SER A 443 7.20 25.62 36.86
N VAL A 444 7.12 25.71 35.53
CA VAL A 444 6.86 24.54 34.68
C VAL A 444 8.15 23.76 34.52
N ASN A 445 8.11 22.44 34.76
CA ASN A 445 9.26 21.56 34.54
C ASN A 445 8.79 20.21 33.98
N ARG A 446 9.74 19.42 33.48
CA ARG A 446 9.53 18.01 33.14
C ARG A 446 9.44 17.19 34.43
N ASN A 447 8.78 16.04 34.34
CA ASN A 447 8.76 15.03 35.39
C ASN A 447 10.15 14.42 35.66
N GLU A 448 11.00 14.32 34.64
CA GLU A 448 12.36 13.79 34.72
C GLU A 448 13.36 14.77 34.09
N ASN A 449 14.36 15.22 34.86
CA ASN A 449 15.41 16.14 34.40
C ASN A 449 16.55 15.43 33.64
N SER A 450 16.63 14.10 33.76
CA SER A 450 17.69 13.29 33.16
C SER A 450 17.08 12.07 32.50
N VAL A 451 17.33 11.94 31.21
CA VAL A 451 16.66 10.99 30.32
C VAL A 451 17.65 10.01 29.71
N VAL A 452 17.20 8.80 29.40
CA VAL A 452 18.07 7.72 28.91
C VAL A 452 17.91 7.52 27.41
N LEU A 453 19.04 7.37 26.74
CA LEU A 453 19.12 7.07 25.32
C LEU A 453 19.79 5.73 25.09
N CYS A 454 19.17 4.87 24.29
CA CYS A 454 19.78 3.64 23.77
C CYS A 454 20.53 3.91 22.47
N LEU A 455 21.81 3.53 22.40
CA LEU A 455 22.67 3.79 21.23
C LEU A 455 22.60 2.67 20.19
N TYR A 456 22.68 3.09 18.92
CA TYR A 456 22.65 2.27 17.73
C TYR A 456 23.71 2.72 16.71
N ASP A 457 24.31 1.75 16.03
CA ASP A 457 25.14 1.95 14.84
C ASP A 457 24.24 1.89 13.59
N ASN A 458 24.64 2.55 12.50
CA ASN A 458 23.93 2.46 11.21
C ASN A 458 24.66 1.54 10.23
N ILE A 459 23.88 0.85 9.40
CA ILE A 459 24.38 0.02 8.29
C ILE A 459 23.52 0.32 7.06
N GLU A 460 24.13 0.62 5.92
CA GLU A 460 23.40 0.81 4.66
C GLU A 460 22.59 -0.44 4.32
N VAL A 461 21.32 -0.26 3.94
CA VAL A 461 20.38 -1.37 3.65
C VAL A 461 20.97 -2.34 2.61
N GLU A 462 21.60 -1.82 1.56
CA GLU A 462 22.22 -2.61 0.49
C GLU A 462 23.28 -3.59 1.00
N ARG A 463 24.00 -3.23 2.08
CA ARG A 463 25.03 -4.10 2.68
C ARG A 463 24.43 -5.17 3.59
N VAL A 464 23.27 -4.90 4.20
CA VAL A 464 22.60 -5.82 5.15
C VAL A 464 21.97 -7.02 4.42
N VAL A 465 21.54 -6.85 3.17
CA VAL A 465 20.89 -7.91 2.36
C VAL A 465 21.75 -9.19 2.29
N HIS A 466 23.08 -9.06 2.29
CA HIS A 466 24.02 -10.19 2.26
C HIS A 466 24.18 -10.93 3.61
N ASP A 467 23.88 -10.28 4.75
CA ASP A 467 24.20 -10.73 6.10
C ASP A 467 23.01 -11.26 6.92
N LEU A 468 21.77 -11.17 6.41
CA LEU A 468 20.50 -11.58 7.06
C LEU A 468 20.34 -13.10 7.31
N LYS A 469 21.43 -13.86 7.46
CA LYS A 469 21.39 -15.32 7.63
C LYS A 469 20.73 -15.76 8.96
N ASP A 470 20.66 -14.92 9.99
CA ASP A 470 20.14 -15.27 11.32
C ASP A 470 18.86 -14.49 11.71
N PRO A 471 17.68 -15.16 11.84
CA PRO A 471 16.41 -14.51 12.15
C PRO A 471 16.37 -13.83 13.53
N LYS A 472 17.10 -14.33 14.54
CA LYS A 472 17.13 -13.71 15.87
C LYS A 472 17.83 -12.36 15.88
N LYS A 473 18.72 -12.11 14.90
CA LYS A 473 19.38 -10.81 14.74
C LYS A 473 18.48 -9.77 14.10
N SER A 474 17.36 -10.15 13.47
CA SER A 474 16.45 -9.20 12.81
C SER A 474 15.46 -8.53 13.76
N GLU A 475 15.14 -9.17 14.90
CA GLU A 475 14.16 -8.65 15.86
C GLU A 475 14.66 -7.42 16.63
N GLU A 476 15.98 -7.26 16.77
CA GLU A 476 16.58 -6.13 17.49
C GLU A 476 16.95 -4.95 16.55
N LEU A 477 16.79 -5.10 15.23
CA LEU A 477 17.14 -4.06 14.25
C LEU A 477 15.95 -3.12 14.00
N ILE A 478 16.24 -1.84 13.87
CA ILE A 478 15.25 -0.86 13.40
C ILE A 478 15.53 -0.60 11.91
N TRP A 479 14.59 -0.93 11.04
CA TRP A 479 14.78 -0.84 9.59
C TRP A 479 13.46 -0.65 8.84
N PRO A 480 13.45 0.05 7.69
CA PRO A 480 14.44 1.02 7.24
C PRO A 480 14.21 2.39 7.91
N ILE A 481 15.30 3.14 8.11
CA ILE A 481 15.22 4.58 8.34
C ILE A 481 15.83 5.32 7.14
N LYS A 482 15.18 6.40 6.73
CA LYS A 482 15.72 7.37 5.77
C LYS A 482 16.46 8.49 6.52
N VAL A 483 17.68 8.79 6.09
CA VAL A 483 18.43 9.98 6.50
C VAL A 483 19.01 10.60 5.25
N ASP A 484 18.65 11.85 4.99
CA ASP A 484 18.84 12.51 3.70
C ASP A 484 18.27 11.65 2.56
N GLU A 485 19.08 11.27 1.56
CA GLU A 485 18.67 10.43 0.43
C GLU A 485 19.04 8.94 0.60
N ASN A 486 19.60 8.55 1.75
CA ASN A 486 20.13 7.21 1.99
C ASN A 486 19.26 6.42 2.98
N TYR A 487 19.25 5.10 2.82
CA TYR A 487 18.49 4.17 3.65
C TYR A 487 19.41 3.34 4.54
N TYR A 488 19.11 3.35 5.83
CA TYR A 488 19.90 2.67 6.85
C TYR A 488 19.08 1.69 7.69
N VAL A 489 19.79 0.74 8.27
CA VAL A 489 19.35 -0.17 9.33
C VAL A 489 20.09 0.22 10.59
N LEU A 490 19.37 0.40 11.70
CA LEU A 490 19.98 0.64 13.00
C LEU A 490 20.19 -0.66 13.75
N LYS A 491 21.43 -0.87 14.19
CA LYS A 491 21.85 -2.03 14.96
C LYS A 491 22.18 -1.61 16.40
N PRO A 492 21.59 -2.25 17.43
CA PRO A 492 21.81 -1.84 18.81
C PRO A 492 23.26 -2.07 19.23
N CYS A 493 23.87 -1.06 19.85
CA CYS A 493 25.21 -1.15 20.42
C CYS A 493 25.19 -1.80 21.81
N LYS A 494 24.01 -1.99 22.42
CA LYS A 494 23.81 -2.37 23.83
C LYS A 494 24.45 -1.38 24.82
N GLN A 495 24.64 -0.15 24.39
CA GLN A 495 25.11 0.97 25.19
C GLN A 495 23.95 1.91 25.47
N ILE A 496 23.93 2.48 26.68
CA ILE A 496 23.00 3.53 27.07
C ILE A 496 23.78 4.74 27.54
N ILE A 497 23.23 5.93 27.31
CA ILE A 497 23.75 7.17 27.86
C ILE A 497 22.61 7.92 28.55
N THR A 498 22.95 8.76 29.50
CA THR A 498 22.00 9.65 30.15
C THR A 498 22.33 11.09 29.78
N LEU A 499 21.34 11.83 29.31
CA LEU A 499 21.47 13.25 28.96
C LEU A 499 20.55 14.13 29.82
N GLU A 500 20.84 15.43 29.86
CA GLU A 500 19.91 16.43 30.40
C GLU A 500 18.78 16.67 29.39
N ASP A 501 17.56 16.69 29.89
CA ASP A 501 16.33 16.88 29.11
C ASP A 501 16.34 18.16 28.25
N LYS A 502 16.83 19.27 28.82
CA LYS A 502 16.97 20.57 28.15
C LYS A 502 17.73 20.50 26.84
N LEU A 503 18.75 19.63 26.77
CA LEU A 503 19.55 19.47 25.57
C LEU A 503 18.73 18.85 24.43
N LEU A 504 17.91 17.84 24.75
CA LEU A 504 17.00 17.23 23.78
C LEU A 504 15.88 18.20 23.39
N ASP A 505 15.41 19.03 24.32
CA ASP A 505 14.37 20.03 24.04
C ASP A 505 14.73 21.03 22.96
N LEU A 506 16.02 21.39 22.84
CA LEU A 506 16.51 22.26 21.77
C LEU A 506 16.21 21.71 20.37
N CYS A 507 16.22 20.38 20.23
CA CYS A 507 15.91 19.71 18.97
C CYS A 507 14.45 19.92 18.56
N SER A 508 13.55 20.25 19.49
CA SER A 508 12.13 20.48 19.21
C SER A 508 11.80 21.92 18.77
N LEU A 509 12.81 22.78 18.60
CA LEU A 509 12.65 24.23 18.41
C LEU A 509 12.90 24.70 16.97
N ASN A 510 13.16 23.79 16.03
CA ASN A 510 13.34 24.10 14.62
C ASN A 510 12.96 22.93 13.72
N LEU A 511 12.66 23.24 12.45
CA LEU A 511 12.21 22.28 11.44
C LEU A 511 13.23 21.18 11.14
N LYS A 512 14.52 21.43 11.38
CA LYS A 512 15.60 20.47 11.10
C LYS A 512 15.88 19.54 12.26
N GLY A 513 15.26 19.75 13.42
CA GLY A 513 15.53 18.94 14.61
C GLY A 513 16.86 19.24 15.30
N ILE A 514 17.60 20.30 14.94
CA ILE A 514 18.98 20.55 15.39
C ILE A 514 19.00 21.19 16.78
N ALA A 515 19.92 20.80 17.67
CA ALA A 515 20.08 21.43 18.98
C ALA A 515 20.78 22.82 18.92
N HIS A 516 20.12 23.83 18.35
CA HIS A 516 20.64 25.20 18.27
C HIS A 516 20.55 25.96 19.60
N LEU A 517 21.56 26.79 19.86
CA LEU A 517 21.64 27.68 21.02
C LEU A 517 21.29 29.14 20.68
N ASN A 518 21.04 29.43 19.41
CA ASN A 518 20.66 30.76 18.97
C ASN A 518 19.19 31.06 19.31
N LYS A 519 18.97 31.92 20.31
CA LYS A 519 17.64 32.32 20.78
C LYS A 519 16.74 32.92 19.70
N ASN A 520 17.31 33.56 18.68
CA ASN A 520 16.50 34.12 17.58
C ASN A 520 15.89 33.03 16.71
N LEU A 521 16.59 31.91 16.49
CA LEU A 521 16.05 30.76 15.77
C LEU A 521 14.95 30.06 16.56
N ILE A 522 15.11 30.01 17.88
CA ILE A 522 14.14 29.37 18.78
C ILE A 522 12.79 30.11 18.80
N LYS A 523 12.78 31.44 18.70
CA LYS A 523 11.55 32.25 18.72
C LYS A 523 10.54 31.87 17.62
N PHE A 524 10.99 31.35 16.48
CA PHE A 524 10.10 30.89 15.41
C PHE A 524 9.22 29.70 15.80
N SER A 525 9.64 28.89 16.78
CA SER A 525 8.86 27.75 17.26
C SER A 525 7.71 28.14 18.19
N ARG A 526 7.79 29.31 18.86
CA ARG A 526 6.86 29.72 19.92
C ARG A 526 5.38 29.59 19.52
N PRO A 527 4.92 30.02 18.33
CA PRO A 527 3.51 29.92 17.95
C PRO A 527 2.98 28.47 17.87
N TYR A 528 3.87 27.49 17.70
CA TYR A 528 3.51 26.08 17.55
C TYR A 528 3.56 25.31 18.87
N LYS A 529 4.12 25.91 19.92
CA LYS A 529 4.33 25.31 21.25
C LYS A 529 3.15 25.62 22.18
N SER A 530 2.86 24.69 23.09
CA SER A 530 1.85 24.87 24.13
C SER A 530 2.23 26.00 25.09
N TYR A 531 1.24 26.54 25.81
CA TYR A 531 1.47 27.56 26.85
C TYR A 531 2.53 27.11 27.87
N HIS A 532 2.46 25.85 28.31
CA HIS A 532 3.40 25.26 29.25
C HIS A 532 4.83 25.28 28.72
N PHE A 533 5.01 24.89 27.46
CA PHE A 533 6.32 24.93 26.84
C PHE A 533 6.83 26.36 26.66
N GLN A 534 5.97 27.32 26.29
CA GLN A 534 6.38 28.73 26.19
C GLN A 534 6.85 29.29 27.54
N LYS A 535 6.12 28.99 28.63
CA LYS A 535 6.53 29.38 29.99
C LYS A 535 7.85 28.71 30.39
N TYR A 536 8.01 27.41 30.14
CA TYR A 536 9.26 26.68 30.35
C TYR A 536 10.43 27.26 29.54
N LEU A 537 10.19 27.62 28.28
CA LEU A 537 11.18 28.22 27.39
C LEU A 537 11.71 29.53 27.97
N GLU A 538 10.83 30.42 28.43
CA GLU A 538 11.19 31.73 28.97
C GLU A 538 11.83 31.66 30.36
N GLU A 539 11.26 30.86 31.26
CA GLU A 539 11.69 30.82 32.67
C GLU A 539 12.88 29.89 32.91
N THR A 540 13.08 28.88 32.06
CA THR A 540 14.06 27.80 32.31
C THR A 540 15.04 27.63 31.16
N LEU A 541 14.57 27.41 29.93
CA LEU A 541 15.45 27.01 28.83
C LEU A 541 16.31 28.18 28.32
N GLU A 542 15.74 29.38 28.12
CA GLU A 542 16.49 30.56 27.69
C GLU A 542 17.56 31.02 28.71
N PRO A 543 17.30 31.07 30.03
CA PRO A 543 18.34 31.33 31.03
C PRO A 543 19.42 30.24 31.08
N TRP A 544 19.03 28.98 30.87
CA TRP A 544 19.98 27.88 30.78
C TRP A 544 20.89 28.01 29.56
N ILE A 545 20.35 28.41 28.40
CA ILE A 545 21.13 28.72 27.17
C ILE A 545 22.18 29.80 27.44
N ASP A 546 21.83 30.87 28.16
CA ASP A 546 22.81 31.91 28.51
C ASP A 546 23.93 31.37 29.41
N SER A 547 23.56 30.50 30.35
CA SER A 547 24.49 29.89 31.29
C SER A 547 25.51 28.99 30.57
N ILE A 548 25.06 28.15 29.64
CA ILE A 548 25.96 27.23 28.92
C ILE A 548 26.91 27.93 27.94
N LYS A 549 26.59 29.16 27.55
CA LYS A 549 27.48 30.01 26.75
C LYS A 549 28.54 30.74 27.58
N ASN A 550 28.38 30.76 28.90
CA ASN A 550 29.29 31.43 29.81
C ASN A 550 30.32 30.43 30.36
N ILE A 551 31.60 30.67 30.12
CA ILE A 551 32.68 29.81 30.59
C ILE A 551 32.70 29.63 32.12
N HIS A 552 32.27 30.64 32.88
CA HIS A 552 32.20 30.59 34.35
C HIS A 552 31.11 29.65 34.88
N TYR A 553 30.19 29.20 34.02
CA TYR A 553 29.23 28.16 34.39
C TYR A 553 29.89 26.79 34.56
N TYR A 554 31.07 26.58 33.96
CA TYR A 554 31.81 25.32 34.00
C TYR A 554 33.04 25.37 34.92
N ILE A 555 33.55 26.56 35.20
CA ILE A 555 34.77 26.78 35.98
C ILE A 555 34.45 27.67 37.17
N GLU A 556 34.82 27.26 38.38
CA GLU A 556 34.67 28.08 39.58
C GLU A 556 35.45 29.41 39.45
N ASN A 557 34.87 30.51 39.94
CA ASN A 557 35.37 31.89 39.81
C ASN A 557 36.84 32.14 40.25
N ALA A 558 37.50 31.16 40.88
CA ALA A 558 38.88 31.27 41.37
C ALA A 558 39.95 30.90 40.32
N THR A 559 39.59 30.31 39.18
CA THR A 559 40.57 29.87 38.18
C THR A 559 40.92 31.01 37.21
N LYS A 560 42.18 31.46 37.18
CA LYS A 560 42.66 32.37 36.14
C LYS A 560 42.68 31.63 34.81
N LEU A 561 41.76 31.97 33.92
CA LEU A 561 41.85 31.64 32.50
C LEU A 561 43.14 32.27 31.98
N GLY A 562 44.15 31.45 31.63
CA GLY A 562 45.40 31.91 31.01
C GLY A 562 45.19 32.39 29.57
N ASP A 563 46.20 32.24 28.71
CA ASP A 563 46.16 32.64 27.29
C ASP A 563 45.22 31.81 26.39
N LEU A 564 44.44 30.88 26.97
CA LEU A 564 43.50 30.03 26.24
C LEU A 564 42.24 30.81 25.85
N LYS A 565 41.89 30.80 24.57
CA LYS A 565 40.70 31.48 24.05
C LYS A 565 39.44 30.76 24.51
N GLU A 566 38.45 31.52 24.94
CA GLU A 566 37.12 31.02 25.35
C GLU A 566 36.47 30.15 24.25
N SER A 567 36.67 30.49 22.98
CA SER A 567 36.19 29.74 21.81
C SER A 567 36.73 28.32 21.70
N GLU A 568 37.89 28.02 22.30
CA GLU A 568 38.51 26.68 22.28
C GLU A 568 38.14 25.88 23.53
N LEU A 569 38.03 26.55 24.68
CA LEU A 569 37.77 25.90 25.96
C LEU A 569 36.29 25.56 26.16
N LEU A 570 35.38 26.47 25.82
CA LEU A 570 33.95 26.31 26.05
C LEU A 570 33.37 25.04 25.40
N PRO A 571 33.67 24.71 24.13
CA PRO A 571 33.13 23.50 23.49
C PRO A 571 33.60 22.22 24.15
N THR A 572 34.84 22.22 24.66
CA THR A 572 35.41 21.08 25.38
C THR A 572 34.72 20.90 26.73
N LEU A 573 34.53 21.98 27.49
CA LEU A 573 33.87 21.93 28.80
C LEU A 573 32.38 21.56 28.70
N ALA A 574 31.67 22.16 27.74
CA ALA A 574 30.29 21.80 27.44
C ALA A 574 30.19 20.34 26.99
N GLY A 575 31.10 19.90 26.12
CA GLY A 575 31.17 18.51 25.66
C GLY A 575 31.41 17.51 26.79
N LEU A 576 32.30 17.82 27.73
CA LEU A 576 32.54 17.00 28.91
C LEU A 576 31.33 16.97 29.86
N LYS A 577 30.64 18.10 30.03
CA LYS A 577 29.48 18.18 30.92
C LYS A 577 28.27 17.42 30.38
N TYR A 578 28.00 17.56 29.09
CA TYR A 578 26.79 17.05 28.44
C TYR A 578 27.02 15.75 27.66
N ASN A 579 28.26 15.26 27.54
CA ASN A 579 28.66 14.10 26.73
C ASN A 579 28.37 14.22 25.23
N VAL A 580 27.96 15.40 24.75
CA VAL A 580 27.64 15.69 23.35
C VAL A 580 28.60 16.74 22.82
N LYS A 581 29.14 16.54 21.63
CA LYS A 581 30.05 17.50 21.02
C LYS A 581 29.32 18.83 20.77
N MET A 582 29.90 19.93 21.22
CA MET A 582 29.42 21.29 20.97
C MET A 582 30.20 21.90 19.81
N ASN A 583 29.49 22.55 18.89
CA ASN A 583 30.08 23.35 17.82
C ASN A 583 29.93 24.84 18.15
N PHE A 584 31.03 25.48 18.55
CA PHE A 584 31.03 26.91 18.92
C PHE A 584 30.65 27.82 17.75
N GLU A 585 31.21 27.56 16.57
CA GLU A 585 31.05 28.44 15.40
C GLU A 585 29.61 28.44 14.88
N LYS A 586 28.96 27.28 14.94
CA LYS A 586 27.56 27.12 14.53
C LYS A 586 26.56 27.39 15.65
N ASP A 587 27.02 27.61 16.87
CA ASP A 587 26.19 27.84 18.05
C ASP A 587 25.16 26.72 18.26
N GLU A 588 25.61 25.46 18.18
CA GLU A 588 24.77 24.25 18.27
C GLU A 588 25.50 23.10 18.95
N PHE A 589 24.75 22.13 19.48
CA PHE A 589 25.28 20.80 19.77
C PHE A 589 25.12 19.89 18.55
N ASP A 590 26.08 18.98 18.34
CA ASP A 590 26.03 17.95 17.30
C ASP A 590 25.00 16.86 17.66
N LEU A 591 23.74 17.28 17.77
CA LEU A 591 22.57 16.50 18.14
C LEU A 591 21.39 16.94 17.27
N VAL A 592 20.76 15.97 16.62
CA VAL A 592 19.64 16.21 15.70
C VAL A 592 18.55 15.18 15.96
N ARG A 593 17.32 15.62 16.18
CA ARG A 593 16.15 14.73 16.21
C ARG A 593 15.74 14.39 14.77
N ILE A 594 15.70 13.09 14.46
CA ILE A 594 15.39 12.59 13.13
C ILE A 594 13.89 12.33 12.96
N GLY A 595 13.28 11.75 13.99
CA GLY A 595 11.89 11.30 13.94
C GLY A 595 11.48 10.63 15.26
N ARG A 596 10.27 10.05 15.29
CA ARG A 596 9.72 9.35 16.46
C ARG A 596 9.26 7.96 16.05
N LEU A 597 9.74 6.95 16.76
CA LEU A 597 9.37 5.58 16.50
C LEU A 597 7.88 5.35 16.82
N ASP A 598 7.26 4.41 16.09
CA ASP A 598 5.93 3.95 16.43
C ASP A 598 5.88 3.40 17.87
N LYS A 599 4.69 3.40 18.46
CA LYS A 599 4.51 3.02 19.87
C LYS A 599 4.85 1.56 20.14
N GLU A 600 4.55 0.64 19.22
CA GLU A 600 4.78 -0.79 19.44
C GLU A 600 6.28 -1.11 19.45
N LEU A 601 7.02 -0.55 18.49
CA LEU A 601 8.46 -0.69 18.42
C LEU A 601 9.15 -0.01 19.61
N THR A 602 8.69 1.19 19.99
CA THR A 602 9.17 1.90 21.18
C THR A 602 9.02 1.04 22.44
N LEU A 603 7.85 0.43 22.64
CA LEU A 603 7.59 -0.47 23.77
C LEU A 603 8.50 -1.71 23.75
N LYS A 604 8.75 -2.32 22.59
CA LYS A 604 9.69 -3.46 22.47
C LYS A 604 11.11 -3.06 22.88
N ILE A 605 11.58 -1.89 22.45
CA ILE A 605 12.92 -1.38 22.82
C ILE A 605 12.99 -1.16 24.34
N ILE A 606 11.96 -0.56 24.94
CA ILE A 606 11.87 -0.35 26.39
C ILE A 606 11.91 -1.70 27.13
N GLN A 607 11.10 -2.66 26.72
CA GLN A 607 11.06 -4.00 27.32
C GLN A 607 12.41 -4.70 27.24
N GLY A 608 13.09 -4.61 26.10
CA GLY A 608 14.44 -5.14 25.91
C GLY A 608 15.49 -4.49 26.83
N ASN A 609 15.23 -3.28 27.32
CA ASN A 609 16.14 -2.48 28.15
C ASN A 609 15.62 -2.25 29.59
N ILE A 610 14.60 -2.98 30.03
CA ILE A 610 13.93 -2.72 31.32
C ILE A 610 14.86 -2.88 32.53
N SER A 611 15.80 -3.83 32.45
CA SER A 611 16.82 -4.07 33.47
C SER A 611 17.81 -2.90 33.57
N ASN A 612 18.07 -2.21 32.46
CA ASN A 612 18.90 -1.01 32.42
C ASN A 612 18.16 0.21 32.99
N LEU A 613 16.85 0.32 32.73
CA LEU A 613 16.00 1.39 33.27
C LEU A 613 15.83 1.28 34.80
N SER A 614 15.74 0.06 35.34
CA SER A 614 15.62 -0.19 36.80
C SER A 614 16.86 0.16 37.63
N ARG A 615 18.02 0.40 37.00
CA ARG A 615 19.30 0.75 37.66
C ARG A 615 19.54 2.26 37.77
N ILE A 616 18.62 3.07 37.25
CA ILE A 616 18.68 4.54 37.27
C ILE A 616 18.42 4.99 38.72
N GLY A 617 19.51 5.19 39.44
CA GLY A 617 19.55 5.40 40.89
C GLY A 617 20.96 5.22 41.45
N LEU A 618 21.86 4.58 40.70
CA LEU A 618 23.30 4.51 41.00
C LEU A 618 24.08 5.51 40.12
N GLU A 619 25.02 6.20 40.78
CA GLU A 619 25.70 7.42 40.37
C GLU A 619 26.27 7.46 38.95
N LYS A 620 26.32 8.69 38.39
CA LYS A 620 26.97 9.06 37.13
C LYS A 620 28.41 8.54 37.09
N VAL A 621 28.69 7.59 36.21
CA VAL A 621 30.07 7.29 35.81
C VAL A 621 30.33 8.06 34.51
N PRO A 622 31.20 9.08 34.50
CA PRO A 622 31.65 9.66 33.25
C PRO A 622 32.39 8.59 32.44
N PHE A 623 32.16 8.54 31.12
CA PHE A 623 33.00 7.75 30.22
C PHE A 623 34.46 8.20 30.39
N ARG A 624 35.36 7.24 30.62
CA ARG A 624 36.81 7.46 30.66
C ARG A 624 37.41 7.25 29.29
#